data_AF-A0A9D5MQJ2-F1
#
_entry.id   AF-A0A9D5MQJ2-F1
#
_cell.length_a   1.000
_cell.length_b   1.000
_cell.length_c   1.000
_cell.angle_alpha   90.00
_cell.angle_beta   90.00
_cell.angle_gamma   90.00
#
_symmetry.space_group_name_H-M   'P 1'
#
loop_
_entity.id
_entity.type
_entity.pdbx_description
1 polymer ?
#
loop_
_entity_poly.entity_id
_entity_poly.type
_entity_poly.pdbx_seq_one_letter_code
_entity_poly.pdbx_strand_id
1 'polypeptide(L)'
;MNKNDYIIRLETPADHAEVENLVRESFWNVYRPGCYEHYLLRCLRDDKDFVQELDFVMEKDGRIIGQNVFVRASIQADDGRDISIMTMGPICIANELKRRGYGKILLDYTIEKAKEMGAGALCFEGNIDFYGKSGFTYASEFGLRYRGLPEDVDASFFLCKELIPGYLAGITGEYGPPAGYLIDEAKAEEFDKQYPYKEKLKLPGKLV
;
A
#
# COMPACT_ATOMS: atom_id res chain seq x y z
N MET A 1 12.78 -27.16 4.27
CA MET A 1 12.33 -27.14 2.86
C MET A 1 11.01 -26.38 2.82
N ASN A 2 10.97 -25.21 2.19
CA ASN A 2 9.70 -24.52 1.96
C ASN A 2 8.82 -25.43 1.09
N LYS A 3 7.61 -25.73 1.59
CA LYS A 3 6.59 -26.52 0.86
C LYS A 3 5.95 -25.75 -0.31
N ASN A 4 6.32 -24.49 -0.47
CA ASN A 4 5.72 -23.57 -1.43
C ASN A 4 6.73 -23.25 -2.54
N ASP A 5 6.22 -23.00 -3.73
CA ASP A 5 6.97 -22.63 -4.94
C ASP A 5 7.34 -21.14 -4.99
N TYR A 6 7.31 -20.46 -3.84
CA TYR A 6 7.65 -19.05 -3.66
C TYR A 6 8.38 -18.81 -2.33
N ILE A 7 9.05 -17.67 -2.24
CA ILE A 7 9.72 -17.16 -1.04
C ILE A 7 9.22 -15.72 -0.81
N ILE A 8 8.96 -15.34 0.44
CA ILE A 8 8.78 -13.95 0.82
C ILE A 8 10.00 -13.54 1.63
N ARG A 9 10.67 -12.47 1.21
CA ARG A 9 11.91 -11.97 1.82
C ARG A 9 11.94 -10.45 1.80
N LEU A 10 12.83 -9.86 2.57
CA LEU A 10 13.06 -8.43 2.47
C LEU A 10 13.62 -8.07 1.09
N GLU A 11 13.22 -6.91 0.58
CA GLU A 11 13.82 -6.28 -0.58
C GLU A 11 15.29 -5.94 -0.29
N THR A 12 16.12 -5.97 -1.33
CA THR A 12 17.49 -5.48 -1.29
C THR A 12 17.69 -4.41 -2.37
N PRO A 13 18.74 -3.57 -2.29
CA PRO A 13 19.05 -2.60 -3.33
C PRO A 13 19.22 -3.19 -4.73
N ALA A 14 19.58 -4.47 -4.84
CA ALA A 14 19.70 -5.16 -6.13
C ALA A 14 18.34 -5.44 -6.79
N ASP A 15 17.26 -5.48 -6.00
CA ASP A 15 15.90 -5.77 -6.46
C ASP A 15 15.16 -4.51 -6.97
N HIS A 16 15.60 -3.31 -6.56
CA HIS A 16 14.84 -2.06 -6.74
C HIS A 16 14.33 -1.83 -8.17
N ALA A 17 15.19 -2.03 -9.17
CA ALA A 17 14.82 -1.81 -10.58
C ALA A 17 13.77 -2.83 -11.08
N GLU A 18 13.88 -4.09 -10.65
CA GLU A 18 12.90 -5.13 -11.00
C GLU A 18 11.55 -4.85 -10.32
N VAL A 19 11.59 -4.45 -9.05
CA VAL A 19 10.40 -4.14 -8.26
C VAL A 19 9.70 -2.88 -8.76
N GLU A 20 10.43 -1.82 -9.08
CA GLU A 20 9.87 -0.61 -9.69
C GLU A 20 9.19 -0.92 -11.02
N ASN A 21 9.81 -1.75 -11.86
CA ASN A 21 9.19 -2.21 -13.11
C ASN A 21 7.94 -3.06 -12.84
N LEU A 22 7.97 -3.98 -11.86
CA LEU A 22 6.81 -4.79 -11.47
C LEU A 22 5.64 -3.91 -10.99
N VAL A 23 5.91 -2.90 -10.16
CA VAL A 23 4.91 -1.94 -9.69
C VAL A 23 4.37 -1.16 -10.87
N ARG A 24 5.24 -0.64 -11.73
CA ARG A 24 4.83 0.09 -12.95
C ARG A 24 3.87 -0.75 -13.79
N GLU A 25 4.22 -1.99 -14.10
CA GLU A 25 3.36 -2.90 -14.87
C GLU A 25 2.03 -3.21 -14.17
N SER A 26 2.05 -3.29 -12.83
CA SER A 26 0.86 -3.66 -12.05
C SER A 26 -0.17 -2.54 -11.92
N PHE A 27 0.28 -1.28 -11.98
CA PHE A 27 -0.53 -0.08 -11.77
C PHE A 27 -0.77 0.74 -13.05
N TRP A 28 -0.09 0.44 -14.16
CA TRP A 28 -0.23 1.18 -15.43
C TRP A 28 -1.69 1.25 -15.91
N ASN A 29 -2.21 2.46 -16.08
CA ASN A 29 -3.60 2.73 -16.46
C ASN A 29 -4.67 2.17 -15.48
N VAL A 30 -4.29 1.82 -14.24
CA VAL A 30 -5.23 1.24 -13.25
C VAL A 30 -6.08 2.30 -12.58
N TYR A 31 -5.48 3.41 -12.14
CA TYR A 31 -6.19 4.50 -11.44
C TYR A 31 -6.22 5.80 -12.22
N ARG A 32 -5.22 6.04 -13.07
CA ARG A 32 -5.03 7.23 -13.90
C ARG A 32 -4.30 6.86 -15.19
N PRO A 33 -4.25 7.70 -16.23
CA PRO A 33 -3.39 7.47 -17.39
C PRO A 33 -1.92 7.36 -16.95
N GLY A 34 -1.27 6.24 -17.24
CA GLY A 34 0.04 5.91 -16.68
C GLY A 34 -0.05 5.39 -15.24
N CYS A 35 0.98 5.64 -14.43
CA CYS A 35 0.99 5.34 -13.00
C CYS A 35 2.11 6.13 -12.33
N TYR A 36 1.99 6.40 -11.03
CA TYR A 36 3.04 7.07 -10.24
C TYR A 36 3.61 6.16 -9.15
N GLU A 37 3.04 4.98 -8.94
CA GLU A 37 3.31 4.07 -7.84
C GLU A 37 4.76 3.55 -7.86
N HIS A 38 5.37 3.42 -9.03
CA HIS A 38 6.77 3.01 -9.14
C HIS A 38 7.73 4.14 -8.72
N TYR A 39 7.42 5.40 -9.07
CA TYR A 39 8.14 6.57 -8.58
C TYR A 39 7.89 6.78 -7.08
N LEU A 40 6.66 6.61 -6.62
CA LEU A 40 6.29 6.64 -5.20
C LEU A 40 7.17 5.70 -4.41
N LEU A 41 7.23 4.42 -4.81
CA LEU A 41 8.04 3.42 -4.14
C LEU A 41 9.52 3.83 -4.10
N ARG A 42 10.07 4.34 -5.20
CA ARG A 42 11.44 4.86 -5.25
C ARG A 42 11.70 5.94 -4.21
N CYS A 43 10.76 6.88 -4.05
CA CYS A 43 10.84 7.95 -3.06
C CYS A 43 10.65 7.46 -1.62
N LEU A 44 9.69 6.54 -1.41
CA LEU A 44 9.39 6.01 -0.09
C LEU A 44 10.61 5.35 0.56
N ARG A 45 11.45 4.63 -0.20
CA ARG A 45 12.67 4.00 0.36
C ARG A 45 13.63 4.98 1.04
N ASP A 46 13.59 6.26 0.66
CA ASP A 46 14.41 7.34 1.23
C ASP A 46 13.63 8.19 2.26
N ASP A 47 12.34 7.89 2.51
CA ASP A 47 11.51 8.60 3.48
C ASP A 47 11.79 8.13 4.92
N LYS A 48 11.83 9.08 5.86
CA LYS A 48 12.11 8.80 7.28
C LYS A 48 11.07 7.89 7.95
N ASP A 49 9.85 7.87 7.43
CA ASP A 49 8.73 7.10 7.97
C ASP A 49 8.60 5.73 7.30
N PHE A 50 9.41 5.42 6.29
CA PHE A 50 9.47 4.10 5.66
C PHE A 50 9.97 3.04 6.62
N VAL A 51 9.28 1.89 6.65
CA VAL A 51 9.62 0.79 7.55
C VAL A 51 10.40 -0.28 6.79
N GLN A 52 11.73 -0.14 6.77
CA GLN A 52 12.64 -1.04 6.03
C GLN A 52 12.51 -2.51 6.44
N GLU A 53 12.17 -2.78 7.70
CA GLU A 53 11.94 -4.14 8.20
C GLU A 53 10.63 -4.77 7.71
N LEU A 54 9.80 -4.00 6.99
CA LEU A 54 8.55 -4.43 6.36
C LEU A 54 8.55 -4.23 4.83
N ASP A 55 9.71 -4.00 4.23
CA ASP A 55 9.87 -3.91 2.78
C ASP A 55 10.02 -5.31 2.18
N PHE A 56 8.91 -5.92 1.75
CA PHE A 56 8.88 -7.32 1.34
C PHE A 56 8.66 -7.50 -0.15
N VAL A 57 9.41 -8.44 -0.72
CA VAL A 57 9.17 -8.99 -2.06
C VAL A 57 8.75 -10.46 -1.97
N MET A 58 7.93 -10.88 -2.94
CA MET A 58 7.60 -12.28 -3.18
C MET A 58 8.35 -12.76 -4.42
N GLU A 59 9.17 -13.77 -4.29
CA GLU A 59 9.98 -14.35 -5.36
C GLU A 59 9.49 -15.75 -5.72
N LYS A 60 9.42 -16.05 -7.02
CA LYS A 60 9.07 -17.37 -7.56
C LYS A 60 9.93 -17.67 -8.79
N ASP A 61 10.55 -18.84 -8.82
CA ASP A 61 11.42 -19.30 -9.92
C ASP A 61 12.53 -18.29 -10.27
N GLY A 62 13.11 -17.64 -9.25
CA GLY A 62 14.17 -16.63 -9.41
C GLY A 62 13.70 -15.27 -9.95
N ARG A 63 12.39 -15.01 -9.94
CA ARG A 63 11.79 -13.75 -10.40
C ARG A 63 10.93 -13.12 -9.31
N ILE A 64 10.95 -11.80 -9.19
CA ILE A 64 10.07 -11.10 -8.27
C ILE A 64 8.67 -11.02 -8.89
N ILE A 65 7.69 -11.53 -8.16
CA ILE A 65 6.29 -11.61 -8.59
C ILE A 65 5.36 -10.75 -7.74
N GLY A 66 5.84 -10.14 -6.67
CA GLY A 66 5.03 -9.30 -5.80
C GLY A 66 5.87 -8.43 -4.87
N GLN A 67 5.30 -7.34 -4.39
CA GLN A 67 5.91 -6.49 -3.35
C GLN A 67 4.83 -5.86 -2.46
N ASN A 68 5.18 -5.56 -1.22
CA ASN A 68 4.39 -4.74 -0.30
C ASN A 68 5.31 -3.95 0.63
N VAL A 69 4.98 -2.69 0.88
CA VAL A 69 5.72 -1.78 1.77
C VAL A 69 4.82 -1.14 2.83
N PHE A 70 5.43 -0.68 3.91
CA PHE A 70 4.74 -0.01 5.03
C PHE A 70 5.42 1.33 5.35
N VAL A 71 4.60 2.29 5.74
CA VAL A 71 5.03 3.63 6.15
C VAL A 71 4.34 3.97 7.47
N ARG A 72 5.09 4.53 8.42
CA ARG A 72 4.54 5.01 9.69
C ARG A 72 3.54 6.13 9.41
N ALA A 73 2.40 6.07 10.10
CA ALA A 73 1.34 7.04 9.96
C ALA A 73 0.71 7.34 11.32
N SER A 74 -0.20 8.31 11.34
CA SER A 74 -0.90 8.73 12.55
C SER A 74 -2.36 8.97 12.26
N ILE A 75 -3.22 8.65 13.22
CA ILE A 75 -4.57 9.22 13.30
C ILE A 75 -4.48 10.43 14.23
N GLN A 76 -4.97 11.58 13.76
CA GLN A 76 -5.18 12.74 14.62
C GLN A 76 -6.53 12.57 15.31
N ALA A 77 -6.51 12.22 16.60
CA ALA A 77 -7.71 11.96 17.36
C ALA A 77 -8.45 13.27 17.73
N ASP A 78 -9.76 13.19 17.86
CA ASP A 78 -10.63 14.34 18.19
C ASP A 78 -10.34 14.91 19.59
N ASP A 79 -9.74 14.11 20.47
CA ASP A 79 -9.28 14.53 21.79
C ASP A 79 -7.85 15.12 21.81
N GLY A 80 -7.26 15.32 20.63
CA GLY A 80 -5.95 15.93 20.44
C GLY A 80 -4.76 14.98 20.56
N ARG A 81 -4.98 13.66 20.76
CA ARG A 81 -3.91 12.67 20.72
C ARG A 81 -3.46 12.37 19.29
N ASP A 82 -2.18 12.06 19.14
CA ASP A 82 -1.62 11.47 17.93
C ASP A 82 -1.49 9.96 18.14
N ILE A 83 -2.27 9.18 17.39
CA ILE A 83 -2.35 7.73 17.55
C ILE A 83 -1.50 7.09 16.46
N SER A 84 -0.38 6.51 16.86
CA SER A 84 0.55 5.85 15.94
C SER A 84 -0.07 4.61 15.29
N ILE A 85 -0.03 4.57 13.96
CA ILE A 85 -0.46 3.44 13.15
C ILE A 85 0.55 3.24 12.02
N MET A 86 0.26 2.33 11.09
CA MET A 86 0.96 2.30 9.80
C MET A 86 -0.05 2.42 8.66
N THR A 87 0.42 2.92 7.53
CA THR A 87 -0.22 2.69 6.24
C THR A 87 0.62 1.71 5.44
N MET A 88 0.03 1.16 4.38
CA MET A 88 0.72 0.23 3.49
C MET A 88 0.42 0.58 2.05
N GLY A 89 1.39 0.29 1.19
CA GLY A 89 1.25 0.43 -0.24
C GLY A 89 2.36 1.28 -0.88
N PRO A 90 2.67 1.04 -2.17
CA PRO A 90 1.92 0.16 -3.06
C PRO A 90 2.06 -1.33 -2.71
N ILE A 91 1.04 -2.13 -3.02
CA ILE A 91 1.08 -3.59 -2.99
C ILE A 91 0.71 -4.13 -4.36
N CYS A 92 1.47 -5.08 -4.89
CA CYS A 92 1.12 -5.68 -6.17
C CYS A 92 1.56 -7.14 -6.30
N ILE A 93 0.97 -7.79 -7.30
CA ILE A 93 1.37 -9.07 -7.86
C ILE A 93 1.43 -8.93 -9.38
N ALA A 94 2.43 -9.57 -10.00
CA ALA A 94 2.59 -9.66 -11.44
C ALA A 94 1.27 -10.01 -12.13
N ASN A 95 0.93 -9.27 -13.20
CA ASN A 95 -0.40 -9.30 -13.82
C ASN A 95 -0.83 -10.72 -14.25
N GLU A 96 0.11 -11.51 -14.78
CA GLU A 96 -0.09 -12.88 -15.24
C GLU A 96 -0.33 -13.91 -14.11
N LEU A 97 -0.06 -13.51 -12.86
CA LEU A 97 -0.26 -14.32 -11.64
C LEU A 97 -1.42 -13.79 -10.77
N LYS A 98 -2.13 -12.74 -11.20
CA LYS A 98 -3.34 -12.26 -10.51
C LYS A 98 -4.41 -13.36 -10.43
N ARG A 99 -5.23 -13.30 -9.38
CA ARG A 99 -6.32 -14.27 -9.07
C ARG A 99 -5.84 -15.72 -8.79
N ARG A 100 -4.57 -15.92 -8.46
CA ARG A 100 -4.02 -17.22 -8.02
C ARG A 100 -3.75 -17.33 -6.51
N GLY A 101 -4.19 -16.34 -5.73
CA GLY A 101 -4.03 -16.31 -4.27
C GLY A 101 -2.78 -15.59 -3.75
N TYR A 102 -1.75 -15.38 -4.58
CA TYR A 102 -0.48 -14.74 -4.17
C TYR A 102 -0.65 -13.39 -3.47
N GLY A 103 -1.57 -12.54 -3.95
CA GLY A 103 -1.79 -11.23 -3.34
C GLY A 103 -2.28 -11.32 -1.91
N LYS A 104 -3.19 -12.26 -1.62
CA LYS A 104 -3.67 -12.50 -0.25
C LYS A 104 -2.56 -13.08 0.62
N ILE A 105 -1.78 -14.01 0.08
CA ILE A 105 -0.64 -14.63 0.79
C ILE A 105 0.38 -13.58 1.20
N LEU A 106 0.79 -12.71 0.27
CA LEU A 106 1.74 -11.63 0.54
C LEU A 106 1.16 -10.65 1.57
N LEU A 107 -0.10 -10.25 1.40
CA LEU A 107 -0.77 -9.35 2.30
C LEU A 107 -0.87 -9.92 3.73
N ASP A 108 -1.36 -11.14 3.89
CA ASP A 108 -1.50 -11.78 5.20
C ASP A 108 -0.15 -11.93 5.90
N TYR A 109 0.89 -12.36 5.17
CA TYR A 109 2.23 -12.52 5.72
C TYR A 109 2.78 -11.18 6.24
N THR A 110 2.70 -10.13 5.42
CA THR A 110 3.28 -8.83 5.76
C THR A 110 2.50 -8.11 6.86
N ILE A 111 1.19 -8.31 6.95
CA ILE A 111 0.37 -7.84 8.09
C ILE A 111 0.80 -8.49 9.40
N GLU A 112 1.05 -9.80 9.39
CA GLU A 112 1.52 -10.48 10.60
C GLU A 112 2.90 -9.95 11.02
N LYS A 113 3.79 -9.64 10.06
CA LYS A 113 5.08 -8.98 10.36
C LYS A 113 4.92 -7.58 10.93
N ALA A 114 4.00 -6.78 10.40
CA ALA A 114 3.69 -5.46 10.97
C ALA A 114 3.18 -5.58 12.42
N LYS A 115 2.33 -6.58 12.70
CA LYS A 115 1.83 -6.87 14.04
C LYS A 115 2.94 -7.34 15.00
N GLU A 116 3.82 -8.24 14.56
CA GLU A 116 4.99 -8.69 15.33
C GLU A 116 5.90 -7.50 15.71
N MET A 117 5.97 -6.47 14.86
CA MET A 117 6.70 -5.21 15.13
C MET A 117 5.95 -4.22 16.03
N GLY A 118 4.73 -4.56 16.49
CA GLY A 118 3.94 -3.74 17.40
C GLY A 118 3.09 -2.66 16.73
N ALA A 119 2.85 -2.74 15.42
CA ALA A 119 1.86 -1.86 14.79
C ALA A 119 0.46 -2.16 15.37
N GLY A 120 -0.24 -1.12 15.85
CA GLY A 120 -1.53 -1.27 16.50
C GLY A 120 -2.70 -1.41 15.52
N ALA A 121 -2.68 -0.64 14.44
CA ALA A 121 -3.66 -0.69 13.37
C ALA A 121 -3.05 -0.30 12.01
N LEU A 122 -3.76 -0.63 10.94
CA LEU A 122 -3.46 -0.24 9.56
C LEU A 122 -4.60 0.57 8.98
N CYS A 123 -4.28 1.68 8.31
CA CYS A 123 -5.22 2.53 7.58
C CYS A 123 -4.65 2.86 6.20
N PHE A 124 -5.44 2.72 5.14
CA PHE A 124 -5.00 3.00 3.77
C PHE A 124 -6.20 3.02 2.81
N GLU A 125 -5.95 3.39 1.56
CA GLU A 125 -6.93 3.43 0.48
C GLU A 125 -6.93 2.11 -0.30
N GLY A 126 -8.09 1.46 -0.45
CA GLY A 126 -8.18 0.15 -1.10
C GLY A 126 -9.59 -0.29 -1.47
N ASN A 127 -9.69 -1.44 -2.13
CA ASN A 127 -10.96 -2.08 -2.47
C ASN A 127 -11.31 -3.18 -1.46
N ILE A 128 -12.43 -3.02 -0.77
CA ILE A 128 -12.92 -3.96 0.25
C ILE A 128 -13.08 -5.41 -0.26
N ASP A 129 -13.38 -5.63 -1.54
CA ASP A 129 -13.52 -6.97 -2.13
C ASP A 129 -12.21 -7.78 -2.10
N PHE A 130 -11.08 -7.08 -2.10
CA PHE A 130 -9.76 -7.68 -1.97
C PHE A 130 -9.35 -7.74 -0.50
N TYR A 131 -9.33 -6.59 0.18
CA TYR A 131 -8.75 -6.47 1.52
C TYR A 131 -9.65 -7.04 2.63
N GLY A 132 -10.97 -7.08 2.44
CA GLY A 132 -11.90 -7.69 3.40
C GLY A 132 -11.59 -9.17 3.68
N LYS A 133 -11.05 -9.89 2.68
CA LYS A 133 -10.59 -11.29 2.84
C LYS A 133 -9.40 -11.45 3.79
N SER A 134 -8.71 -10.35 4.08
CA SER A 134 -7.61 -10.28 5.05
C SER A 134 -8.02 -9.53 6.31
N GLY A 135 -9.32 -9.36 6.57
CA GLY A 135 -9.86 -8.83 7.82
C GLY A 135 -9.85 -7.30 7.94
N PHE A 136 -9.76 -6.60 6.81
CA PHE A 136 -10.05 -5.16 6.77
C PHE A 136 -11.55 -4.91 6.71
N THR A 137 -11.96 -3.77 7.24
CA THR A 137 -13.31 -3.22 7.10
C THR A 137 -13.22 -1.71 6.82
N TYR A 138 -14.36 -1.03 6.68
CA TYR A 138 -14.39 0.42 6.48
C TYR A 138 -13.89 1.14 7.74
N ALA A 139 -13.05 2.14 7.56
CA ALA A 139 -12.48 2.89 8.69
C ALA A 139 -13.54 3.64 9.52
N SER A 140 -14.68 3.98 8.90
CA SER A 140 -15.83 4.58 9.58
C SER A 140 -16.43 3.70 10.68
N GLU A 141 -16.27 2.37 10.61
CA GLU A 141 -16.71 1.46 11.68
C GLU A 141 -15.92 1.63 12.98
N PHE A 142 -14.72 2.24 12.90
CA PHE A 142 -13.88 2.60 14.04
C PHE A 142 -14.05 4.08 14.44
N GLY A 143 -14.97 4.83 13.83
CA GLY A 143 -15.12 6.27 14.06
C GLY A 143 -14.01 7.12 13.42
N LEU A 144 -13.29 6.57 12.44
CA LEU A 144 -12.23 7.26 11.70
C LEU A 144 -12.77 7.87 10.41
N ARG A 145 -12.27 9.06 10.08
CA ARG A 145 -12.63 9.82 8.88
C ARG A 145 -11.40 10.06 8.02
N TYR A 146 -11.61 10.20 6.72
CA TYR A 146 -10.54 10.56 5.80
C TYR A 146 -10.39 12.08 5.76
N ARG A 147 -9.19 12.59 6.06
CA ARG A 147 -8.93 14.03 6.15
C ARG A 147 -9.25 14.72 4.82
N GLY A 148 -10.03 15.79 4.89
CA GLY A 148 -10.40 16.60 3.73
C GLY A 148 -11.48 15.98 2.84
N LEU A 149 -12.04 14.83 3.23
CA LEU A 149 -13.22 14.26 2.59
C LEU A 149 -14.48 14.75 3.34
N PRO A 150 -15.44 15.40 2.66
CA PRO A 150 -16.72 15.78 3.28
C PRO A 150 -17.51 14.55 3.77
N GLU A 151 -18.31 14.72 4.83
CA GLU A 151 -19.05 13.61 5.47
C GLU A 151 -20.11 12.96 4.57
N ASP A 152 -20.63 13.67 3.57
CA ASP A 152 -21.63 13.20 2.62
C ASP A 152 -21.04 12.50 1.40
N VAL A 153 -19.70 12.42 1.30
CA VAL A 153 -19.00 11.76 0.21
C VAL A 153 -18.68 10.31 0.57
N ASP A 154 -18.81 9.42 -0.41
CA ASP A 154 -18.47 8.01 -0.26
C ASP A 154 -17.00 7.81 0.14
N ALA A 155 -16.80 7.27 1.34
CA ALA A 155 -15.50 6.93 1.90
C ALA A 155 -15.21 5.41 1.85
N SER A 156 -15.93 4.63 1.03
CA SER A 156 -15.79 3.16 0.96
C SER A 156 -14.40 2.68 0.50
N PHE A 157 -13.56 3.58 -0.03
CA PHE A 157 -12.16 3.31 -0.33
C PHE A 157 -11.26 3.34 0.92
N PHE A 158 -11.69 3.98 2.01
CA PHE A 158 -10.87 4.14 3.21
C PHE A 158 -11.07 2.96 4.16
N LEU A 159 -10.04 2.11 4.23
CA LEU A 159 -10.09 0.84 4.96
C LEU A 159 -9.23 0.88 6.22
N CYS A 160 -9.66 0.16 7.24
CA CYS A 160 -8.95 0.00 8.49
C CYS A 160 -8.94 -1.46 8.97
N LYS A 161 -7.87 -1.83 9.68
CA LYS A 161 -7.77 -3.08 10.43
C LYS A 161 -6.96 -2.86 11.70
N GLU A 162 -7.54 -3.22 12.85
CA GLU A 162 -6.77 -3.41 14.08
C GLU A 162 -5.87 -4.65 13.96
N LEU A 163 -4.61 -4.49 14.32
CA LEU A 163 -3.66 -5.61 14.46
C LEU A 163 -3.54 -6.05 15.93
N ILE A 164 -3.74 -5.12 16.86
CA ILE A 164 -3.89 -5.36 18.28
C ILE A 164 -5.36 -5.13 18.64
N PRO A 165 -6.10 -6.13 19.15
CA PRO A 165 -7.52 -5.96 19.47
C PRO A 165 -7.78 -4.82 20.45
N GLY A 166 -8.71 -3.93 20.12
CA GLY A 166 -9.09 -2.79 20.95
C GLY A 166 -8.09 -1.63 20.95
N TYR A 167 -7.10 -1.64 20.04
CA TYR A 167 -6.14 -0.56 19.89
C TYR A 167 -6.79 0.81 19.60
N LEU A 168 -7.91 0.80 18.87
CA LEU A 168 -8.69 1.97 18.49
C LEU A 168 -9.93 2.16 19.38
N ALA A 169 -10.06 1.42 20.49
CA ALA A 169 -11.22 1.54 21.36
C ALA A 169 -11.34 2.95 21.96
N GLY A 170 -12.47 3.62 21.69
CA GLY A 170 -12.73 4.99 22.12
C GLY A 170 -11.93 6.05 21.38
N ILE A 171 -11.31 5.71 20.24
CA ILE A 171 -10.61 6.65 19.37
C ILE A 171 -11.55 7.06 18.23
N THR A 172 -11.76 8.36 18.06
CA THR A 172 -12.34 8.95 16.86
C THR A 172 -11.37 10.00 16.33
N GLY A 173 -11.34 10.23 15.02
CA GLY A 173 -10.38 11.17 14.45
C GLY A 173 -10.22 11.07 12.96
N GLU A 174 -9.17 11.72 12.45
CA GLU A 174 -8.89 11.79 11.02
C GLU A 174 -7.55 11.15 10.65
N TYR A 175 -7.59 10.35 9.59
CA TYR A 175 -6.42 9.86 8.88
C TYR A 175 -6.15 10.73 7.66
N GLY A 176 -4.89 11.12 7.48
CA GLY A 176 -4.38 11.67 6.22
C GLY A 176 -3.17 10.86 5.77
N PRO A 177 -2.97 10.63 4.46
CA PRO A 177 -1.77 9.98 3.96
C PRO A 177 -0.50 10.69 4.45
N PRO A 178 0.56 9.95 4.82
CA PRO A 178 1.86 10.54 5.14
C PRO A 178 2.40 11.39 3.99
N ALA A 179 3.26 12.36 4.31
CA ALA A 179 3.83 13.28 3.31
C ALA A 179 4.54 12.56 2.15
N GLY A 180 5.15 11.40 2.40
CA GLY A 180 5.78 10.58 1.37
C GLY A 180 4.83 10.09 0.26
N TYR A 181 3.51 10.11 0.48
CA TYR A 181 2.50 9.80 -0.54
C TYR A 181 2.13 11.00 -1.42
N LEU A 182 2.62 12.20 -1.11
CA LEU A 182 2.44 13.39 -1.95
C LEU A 182 3.46 13.37 -3.08
N ILE A 183 2.97 13.23 -4.32
CA ILE A 183 3.82 13.06 -5.50
C ILE A 183 3.95 14.38 -6.27
N ASP A 184 5.20 14.72 -6.59
CA ASP A 184 5.53 15.71 -7.61
C ASP A 184 5.37 15.05 -8.99
N GLU A 185 4.25 15.34 -9.65
CA GLU A 185 3.88 14.72 -10.93
C GLU A 185 4.93 14.97 -12.01
N ALA A 186 5.54 16.15 -12.06
CA ALA A 186 6.57 16.45 -13.06
C ALA A 186 7.81 15.57 -12.89
N LYS A 187 8.19 15.27 -11.64
CA LYS A 187 9.29 14.32 -11.36
C LYS A 187 8.90 12.88 -11.64
N ALA A 188 7.67 12.49 -11.33
CA ALA A 188 7.18 11.14 -11.67
C ALA A 188 7.21 10.91 -13.19
N GLU A 189 6.80 11.91 -13.97
CA GLU A 189 6.86 11.90 -15.42
C GLU A 189 8.29 11.84 -15.97
N GLU A 190 9.23 12.56 -15.35
CA GLU A 190 10.65 12.49 -15.72
C GLU A 190 11.27 11.14 -15.37
N PHE A 191 10.89 10.56 -14.22
CA PHE A 191 11.34 9.24 -13.80
C PHE A 191 10.87 8.14 -14.75
N ASP A 192 9.61 8.17 -15.19
CA ASP A 192 9.03 7.18 -16.11
C ASP A 192 9.79 7.11 -17.45
N LYS A 193 10.41 8.20 -17.91
CA LYS A 193 11.20 8.23 -19.16
C LYS A 193 12.42 7.31 -19.13
N GLN A 194 12.85 6.84 -17.96
CA GLN A 194 13.93 5.88 -17.81
C GLN A 194 13.48 4.45 -18.15
N TYR A 195 12.18 4.22 -18.27
CA TYR A 195 11.56 2.93 -18.59
C TYR A 195 11.12 2.86 -20.06
N PRO A 196 10.93 1.66 -20.62
CA PRO A 196 10.34 1.51 -21.94
C PRO A 196 8.99 2.23 -22.04
N TYR A 197 8.80 2.94 -23.15
CA TYR A 197 7.58 3.69 -23.43
C TYR A 197 6.34 2.79 -23.33
N LYS A 198 5.30 3.30 -22.68
CA LYS A 198 3.97 2.70 -22.63
C LYS A 198 2.92 3.77 -22.89
N GLU A 199 1.86 3.37 -23.58
CA GLU A 199 0.75 4.27 -23.90
C GLU A 199 -0.09 4.57 -22.64
N LYS A 200 -0.37 5.85 -22.41
CA LYS A 200 -1.26 6.31 -21.35
C LYS A 200 -2.68 6.38 -21.87
N LEU A 201 -3.59 5.67 -21.20
CA LEU A 201 -4.98 5.54 -21.64
C LEU A 201 -5.92 6.18 -20.61
N LYS A 202 -6.85 7.01 -21.10
CA LYS A 202 -7.99 7.47 -20.29
C LYS A 202 -9.09 6.40 -20.35
N LEU A 203 -9.20 5.61 -19.29
CA LEU A 203 -10.24 4.59 -19.17
C LEU A 203 -11.47 5.15 -18.43
N PRO A 204 -12.70 4.70 -18.76
CA PRO A 204 -13.91 5.14 -18.06
C PRO A 204 -13.84 4.88 -16.55
N GLY A 205 -14.23 5.87 -15.74
CA GLY A 205 -14.31 5.74 -14.27
C GLY A 205 -12.97 5.80 -13.54
N LYS A 206 -11.93 6.38 -14.16
CA LYS A 206 -10.59 6.56 -13.57
C LYS A 206 -10.34 8.03 -13.20
N LEU A 207 -9.46 8.25 -12.22
CA LEU A 207 -9.02 9.59 -11.80
C LEU A 207 -8.31 10.25 -13.00
N VAL A 208 -8.63 11.53 -13.24
CA VAL A 208 -8.18 12.32 -14.41
C VAL A 208 -6.85 12.98 -14.11
#